data_AF-A0A9C9G5W9-F1
#
_entry.id   AF-A0A9C9G5W9-F1
#
_cell.length_a   1.000
_cell.length_b   1.000
_cell.length_c   1.000
_cell.angle_alpha   90.00
_cell.angle_beta   90.00
_cell.angle_gamma   90.00
#
_symmetry.space_group_name_H-M   'P 1'
#
loop_
_entity.id
_entity.type
_entity.pdbx_description
1 polymer ?
#
loop_
_entity_poly.entity_id
_entity_poly.type
_entity_poly.pdbx_seq_one_letter_code
_entity_poly.pdbx_strand_id
1 'polypeptide(L)'
;MKSVIAVRIVGLFVACVLTACGGGNSGSSDNTSSSGNLQAAGEDFQISGAGIKGPLAFADTKVFALDTSFPDFYDKSSPISSVVTNQSAQIIGLSVPRNIAPPYVLTIGGANAVDLNTGKAPVISTLVTVITKEMLADGQPIYATPLTKLAFNMARYSSGPSTDSRTFVQKLQNSSSQVGRLFAIDQKVGIDIFKSPLIINEDTTTVAQQNEALHHRAALEAFAAKVNEMTNPKGDGLRARYYNDRSLSNIALERVDANVNFDWQRGAPAGTIAPETFSVRWTGLIEPAYSENYTFYSSTDDGVRLWIDGQLVIDQWTDQSVTEYAGTINLTAGNKYPIVMEYYENTGDAVAKLYWSSTSLPKTIVATKSLYSVSDPSLLANVTTDSIIDRLALDIESDGIIDNLADGTTVGGIDPAILNQNSKDLMIPNTGYRVQEIARLMEDERILIGTDKGPDLLVDTIDFSDPPDVVTPDPVVPDPVVPDPVVPDPVVPDPVV
;
A
#
# COMPACT_ATOMS: atom_id res chain seq x y z
N MET A 1 2.89 -32.86 31.49
CA MET A 1 2.35 -34.05 30.79
C MET A 1 1.11 -33.65 30.00
N LYS A 2 1.26 -33.46 28.69
CA LYS A 2 0.25 -33.65 27.64
C LYS A 2 1.01 -33.59 26.32
N SER A 3 1.22 -34.76 25.73
CA SER A 3 1.93 -34.97 24.48
C SER A 3 1.10 -34.44 23.30
N VAL A 4 1.75 -33.77 22.35
CA VAL A 4 1.18 -33.51 21.02
C VAL A 4 2.02 -34.24 19.99
N ILE A 5 1.31 -34.98 19.14
CA ILE A 5 1.78 -36.01 18.23
C ILE A 5 2.33 -35.34 16.98
N ALA A 6 3.64 -35.50 16.72
CA ALA A 6 4.23 -35.21 15.43
C ALA A 6 3.83 -36.33 14.45
N VAL A 7 2.91 -36.01 13.53
CA VAL A 7 2.54 -36.92 12.44
C VAL A 7 3.56 -36.73 11.31
N ARG A 8 4.49 -37.68 11.17
CA ARG A 8 5.32 -37.82 9.96
C ARG A 8 4.55 -38.66 8.95
N ILE A 9 4.05 -38.05 7.88
CA ILE A 9 3.50 -38.78 6.73
C ILE A 9 4.67 -39.13 5.80
N VAL A 10 4.95 -40.43 5.70
CA VAL A 10 5.84 -41.00 4.67
C VAL A 10 4.98 -41.26 3.43
N GLY A 11 5.14 -40.44 2.38
CA GLY A 11 4.52 -40.66 1.08
C GLY A 11 5.30 -41.69 0.28
N LEU A 12 4.68 -42.84 0.02
CA LEU A 12 5.20 -43.91 -0.84
C LEU A 12 4.98 -43.51 -2.31
N PHE A 13 6.06 -43.25 -3.05
CA PHE A 13 6.00 -42.99 -4.50
C PHE A 13 5.87 -44.32 -5.28
N VAL A 14 4.80 -44.46 -6.05
CA VAL A 14 4.71 -45.46 -7.14
C VAL A 14 5.16 -44.78 -8.42
N ALA A 15 6.35 -45.13 -8.90
CA ALA A 15 6.87 -44.69 -10.18
C ALA A 15 6.21 -45.50 -11.32
N CYS A 16 5.35 -44.87 -12.12
CA CYS A 16 4.96 -45.40 -13.42
C CYS A 16 5.96 -44.91 -14.47
N VAL A 17 6.85 -45.81 -14.89
CA VAL A 17 7.71 -45.62 -16.07
C VAL A 17 6.87 -45.90 -17.31
N LEU A 18 6.64 -44.89 -18.15
CA LEU A 18 6.20 -45.10 -19.53
C LEU A 18 7.43 -45.19 -20.44
N THR A 19 7.75 -46.41 -20.83
CA THR A 19 8.66 -46.77 -21.92
C THR A 19 8.17 -46.20 -23.25
N ALA A 20 8.94 -45.29 -23.85
CA ALA A 20 8.84 -44.97 -25.27
C ALA A 20 9.77 -45.93 -26.05
N CYS A 21 9.19 -46.92 -26.73
CA CYS A 21 9.87 -47.74 -27.71
C CYS A 21 9.44 -47.33 -29.13
N GLY A 22 10.43 -47.01 -29.97
CA GLY A 22 10.53 -47.60 -31.30
C GLY A 22 10.05 -46.79 -32.52
N GLY A 23 11.00 -46.50 -33.41
CA GLY A 23 10.82 -46.83 -34.83
C GLY A 23 10.91 -45.66 -35.83
N GLY A 24 12.06 -45.52 -36.49
CA GLY A 24 12.12 -44.89 -37.81
C GLY A 24 12.04 -45.93 -38.92
N ASN A 25 11.41 -45.60 -40.06
CA ASN A 25 11.98 -45.67 -41.42
C ASN A 25 10.95 -45.28 -42.52
N SER A 26 11.42 -44.45 -43.46
CA SER A 26 11.08 -44.25 -44.89
C SER A 26 9.70 -44.62 -45.50
N GLY A 27 9.18 -43.71 -46.36
CA GLY A 27 8.70 -44.09 -47.71
C GLY A 27 7.31 -43.60 -48.16
N SER A 28 7.30 -42.58 -49.03
CA SER A 28 6.43 -42.31 -50.20
C SER A 28 4.90 -42.53 -50.18
N SER A 29 4.19 -41.42 -50.44
CA SER A 29 2.98 -41.23 -51.28
C SER A 29 1.93 -42.33 -51.40
N ASP A 30 0.69 -42.05 -50.96
CA ASP A 30 -0.45 -41.97 -51.88
C ASP A 30 -1.64 -41.23 -51.26
N ASN A 31 -2.38 -40.55 -52.13
CA ASN A 31 -3.49 -39.66 -51.84
C ASN A 31 -4.81 -40.42 -52.04
N THR A 32 -5.71 -40.48 -51.06
CA THR A 32 -7.16 -40.59 -51.30
C THR A 32 -7.97 -40.17 -50.07
N SER A 33 -8.86 -39.21 -50.32
CA SER A 33 -9.85 -38.65 -49.41
C SER A 33 -10.88 -39.67 -48.92
N SER A 34 -11.14 -39.70 -47.61
CA SER A 34 -12.50 -39.93 -47.12
C SER A 34 -12.74 -39.24 -45.77
N SER A 35 -13.90 -38.61 -45.73
CA SER A 35 -14.45 -37.74 -44.71
C SER A 35 -14.58 -38.41 -43.34
N GLY A 36 -14.12 -37.70 -42.32
CA GLY A 36 -14.24 -38.08 -40.92
C GLY A 36 -13.68 -36.99 -40.04
N ASN A 37 -14.25 -35.78 -40.15
CA ASN A 37 -13.87 -34.61 -39.38
C ASN A 37 -14.30 -34.81 -37.91
N LEU A 38 -13.52 -35.56 -37.15
CA LEU A 38 -13.43 -35.39 -35.70
C LEU A 38 -12.23 -34.46 -35.48
N GLN A 39 -12.48 -33.15 -35.60
CA GLN A 39 -11.58 -32.17 -34.99
C GLN A 39 -11.52 -32.52 -33.51
N ALA A 40 -10.37 -33.03 -33.07
CA ALA A 40 -10.05 -33.16 -31.67
C ALA A 40 -10.26 -31.77 -31.04
N ALA A 41 -11.21 -31.67 -30.11
CA ALA A 41 -11.34 -30.53 -29.23
C ALA A 41 -9.99 -30.35 -28.52
N GLY A 42 -9.27 -29.27 -28.85
CA GLY A 42 -7.98 -29.00 -28.24
C GLY A 42 -8.15 -28.83 -26.73
N GLU A 43 -7.31 -29.49 -25.95
CA GLU A 43 -7.35 -29.48 -24.48
C GLU A 43 -7.31 -28.04 -23.92
N ASP A 44 -8.10 -27.77 -22.88
CA ASP A 44 -8.17 -26.48 -22.18
C ASP A 44 -6.79 -25.96 -21.74
N PHE A 45 -6.64 -24.63 -21.61
CA PHE A 45 -5.48 -24.05 -20.94
C PHE A 45 -5.54 -24.35 -19.44
N GLN A 46 -4.59 -25.13 -18.94
CA GLN A 46 -4.42 -25.35 -17.50
C GLN A 46 -3.69 -24.16 -16.88
N ILE A 47 -4.20 -23.66 -15.76
CA ILE A 47 -3.60 -22.59 -14.99
C ILE A 47 -3.12 -23.18 -13.66
N SER A 48 -1.82 -23.05 -13.40
CA SER A 48 -1.19 -23.39 -12.13
C SER A 48 -0.60 -22.12 -11.50
N GLY A 49 -0.22 -22.21 -10.22
CA GLY A 49 0.37 -21.11 -9.47
C GLY A 49 -0.27 -20.93 -8.10
N ALA A 50 -0.22 -19.71 -7.56
CA ALA A 50 -0.67 -19.39 -6.22
C ALA A 50 -0.90 -17.89 -6.00
N GLY A 51 -1.64 -17.55 -4.94
CA GLY A 51 -1.66 -16.19 -4.40
C GLY A 51 -0.53 -16.02 -3.38
N ILE A 52 0.34 -15.03 -3.56
CA ILE A 52 1.52 -14.80 -2.72
C ILE A 52 1.43 -13.44 -2.01
N LYS A 53 1.08 -13.48 -0.73
CA LYS A 53 1.34 -12.45 0.30
C LYS A 53 2.04 -13.10 1.53
N GLY A 54 2.46 -14.34 1.37
CA GLY A 54 2.08 -15.44 2.25
C GLY A 54 1.24 -16.38 1.38
N PRO A 55 1.68 -17.62 1.09
CA PRO A 55 0.94 -18.50 0.19
C PRO A 55 -0.50 -18.68 0.70
N LEU A 56 -1.49 -18.32 -0.11
CA LEU A 56 -2.90 -18.34 0.29
C LEU A 56 -3.53 -19.72 0.07
N ALA A 57 -3.71 -20.47 1.15
CA ALA A 57 -4.45 -21.74 1.16
C ALA A 57 -5.95 -21.51 1.32
N PHE A 58 -6.75 -22.44 0.81
CA PHE A 58 -8.22 -22.40 0.88
C PHE A 58 -8.84 -21.13 0.31
N ALA A 59 -8.12 -20.48 -0.62
CA ALA A 59 -8.53 -19.24 -1.24
C ALA A 59 -9.41 -19.52 -2.46
N ASP A 60 -10.54 -18.82 -2.53
CA ASP A 60 -11.38 -18.77 -3.72
C ASP A 60 -10.57 -18.20 -4.88
N THR A 61 -10.36 -19.03 -5.90
CA THR A 61 -9.60 -18.69 -7.09
C THR A 61 -10.53 -18.67 -8.28
N LYS A 62 -10.55 -17.55 -9.01
CA LYS A 62 -11.47 -17.34 -10.14
C LYS A 62 -10.73 -16.71 -11.30
N VAL A 63 -11.03 -17.18 -12.50
CA VAL A 63 -10.54 -16.61 -13.76
C VAL A 63 -11.70 -16.00 -14.52
N PHE A 64 -11.52 -14.77 -14.97
CA PHE A 64 -12.50 -14.01 -15.74
C PHE A 64 -11.91 -13.57 -17.07
N ALA A 65 -12.76 -13.34 -18.07
CA ALA A 65 -12.34 -12.58 -19.24
C ALA A 65 -12.08 -11.13 -18.82
N LEU A 66 -11.01 -10.51 -19.36
CA LEU A 66 -10.84 -9.07 -19.23
C LEU A 66 -11.96 -8.36 -20.00
N ASP A 67 -12.75 -7.54 -19.29
CA ASP A 67 -13.86 -6.79 -19.86
C ASP A 67 -13.90 -5.36 -19.29
N THR A 68 -13.42 -4.40 -20.08
CA THR A 68 -13.31 -2.99 -19.69
C THR A 68 -14.65 -2.25 -19.63
N SER A 69 -15.77 -2.93 -19.91
CA SER A 69 -17.10 -2.38 -19.69
C SER A 69 -17.56 -2.45 -18.23
N PHE A 70 -16.92 -3.29 -17.41
CA PHE A 70 -17.19 -3.40 -15.98
C PHE A 70 -16.26 -2.49 -15.15
N PRO A 71 -16.71 -1.93 -14.01
CA PRO A 71 -15.89 -1.07 -13.15
C PRO A 71 -14.57 -1.73 -12.69
N ASP A 72 -14.60 -3.03 -12.42
CA ASP A 72 -13.43 -3.82 -12.01
C ASP A 72 -12.64 -4.41 -13.19
N PHE A 73 -13.07 -4.15 -14.43
CA PHE A 73 -12.54 -4.71 -15.67
C PHE A 73 -12.76 -6.23 -15.84
N TYR A 74 -13.72 -6.79 -15.10
CA TYR A 74 -14.25 -8.14 -15.27
C TYR A 74 -15.64 -8.27 -14.62
N ASP A 75 -16.45 -9.21 -15.10
CA ASP A 75 -17.75 -9.54 -14.50
C ASP A 75 -17.58 -10.47 -13.27
N LYS A 76 -17.63 -9.89 -12.07
CA LYS A 76 -17.55 -10.64 -10.79
C LYS A 76 -18.58 -11.76 -10.66
N SER A 77 -19.70 -11.69 -11.38
CA SER A 77 -20.78 -12.68 -11.29
C SER A 77 -20.60 -13.88 -12.24
N SER A 78 -19.73 -13.77 -13.24
CA SER A 78 -19.59 -14.75 -14.31
C SER A 78 -18.12 -15.18 -14.51
N PRO A 79 -17.52 -15.92 -13.56
CA PRO A 79 -16.20 -16.49 -13.77
C PRO A 79 -16.22 -17.52 -14.91
N ILE A 80 -15.16 -17.55 -15.72
CA ILE A 80 -14.93 -18.61 -16.72
C ILE A 80 -14.75 -19.94 -16.00
N SER A 81 -13.96 -19.92 -14.92
CA SER A 81 -13.61 -21.09 -14.13
C SER A 81 -13.28 -20.67 -12.71
N SER A 82 -13.50 -21.58 -11.75
CA SER A 82 -13.23 -21.35 -10.34
C SER A 82 -12.81 -22.63 -9.63
N VAL A 83 -11.82 -22.50 -8.76
CA VAL A 83 -11.34 -23.55 -7.86
C VAL A 83 -11.05 -22.93 -6.49
N VAL A 84 -10.70 -23.78 -5.53
CA VAL A 84 -10.14 -23.35 -4.24
C VAL A 84 -8.70 -23.84 -4.18
N THR A 85 -7.77 -22.99 -3.73
CA THR A 85 -6.38 -23.43 -3.55
C THR A 85 -6.29 -24.55 -2.51
N ASN A 86 -5.38 -25.49 -2.71
CA ASN A 86 -5.21 -26.61 -1.78
C ASN A 86 -4.56 -26.16 -0.46
N GLN A 87 -4.33 -27.12 0.46
CA GLN A 87 -3.67 -26.86 1.75
C GLN A 87 -2.23 -26.35 1.64
N SER A 88 -1.61 -26.49 0.46
CA SER A 88 -0.28 -25.98 0.14
C SER A 88 -0.36 -24.69 -0.70
N ALA A 89 -1.52 -24.03 -0.72
CA ALA A 89 -1.80 -22.80 -1.46
C ALA A 89 -1.69 -22.90 -2.99
N GLN A 90 -1.66 -24.11 -3.55
CA GLN A 90 -1.53 -24.32 -4.99
C GLN A 90 -2.89 -24.30 -5.69
N ILE A 91 -2.90 -23.70 -6.87
CA ILE A 91 -4.00 -23.81 -7.83
C ILE A 91 -3.90 -25.18 -8.52
N ILE A 92 -4.93 -26.01 -8.36
CA ILE A 92 -5.03 -27.33 -8.98
C ILE A 92 -6.36 -27.43 -9.73
N GLY A 93 -6.31 -27.84 -10.99
CA GLY A 93 -7.51 -28.11 -11.81
C GLY A 93 -8.25 -26.88 -12.34
N LEU A 94 -7.63 -25.70 -12.31
CA LEU A 94 -8.19 -24.49 -12.91
C LEU A 94 -7.90 -24.49 -14.41
N SER A 95 -8.95 -24.58 -15.24
CA SER A 95 -8.81 -24.60 -16.69
C SER A 95 -9.63 -23.51 -17.39
N VAL A 96 -9.14 -23.02 -18.53
CA VAL A 96 -9.84 -22.08 -19.40
C VAL A 96 -10.01 -22.70 -20.80
N PRO A 97 -11.23 -22.76 -21.33
CA PRO A 97 -11.48 -23.23 -22.69
C PRO A 97 -10.70 -22.44 -23.75
N ARG A 98 -10.06 -23.13 -24.71
CA ARG A 98 -9.23 -22.48 -25.75
C ARG A 98 -9.97 -21.54 -26.70
N ASN A 99 -11.29 -21.62 -26.75
CA ASN A 99 -12.14 -20.73 -27.56
C ASN A 99 -12.35 -19.35 -26.91
N ILE A 100 -11.96 -19.18 -25.65
CA ILE A 100 -11.91 -17.88 -24.99
C ILE A 100 -10.48 -17.36 -25.18
N ALA A 101 -10.33 -16.14 -25.70
CA ALA A 101 -9.02 -15.56 -25.95
C ALA A 101 -8.50 -14.79 -24.71
N PRO A 102 -7.21 -14.90 -24.35
CA PRO A 102 -6.60 -14.04 -23.35
C PRO A 102 -6.57 -12.57 -23.83
N PRO A 103 -6.43 -11.59 -22.92
CA PRO A 103 -6.02 -11.74 -21.51
C PRO A 103 -7.16 -12.11 -20.55
N TYR A 104 -6.78 -12.74 -19.44
CA TYR A 104 -7.69 -13.08 -18.35
C TYR A 104 -7.33 -12.31 -17.08
N VAL A 105 -8.33 -12.07 -16.22
CA VAL A 105 -8.11 -11.59 -14.85
C VAL A 105 -8.19 -12.79 -13.91
N LEU A 106 -7.13 -13.02 -13.15
CA LEU A 106 -7.07 -14.04 -12.10
C LEU A 106 -7.20 -13.36 -10.74
N THR A 107 -8.18 -13.79 -9.95
CA THR A 107 -8.37 -13.36 -8.57
C THR A 107 -8.13 -14.53 -7.62
N ILE A 108 -7.45 -14.29 -6.51
CA ILE A 108 -7.16 -15.29 -5.47
C ILE A 108 -7.37 -14.65 -4.11
N GLY A 109 -8.28 -15.19 -3.29
CA GLY A 109 -8.52 -14.67 -1.94
C GLY A 109 -9.83 -15.14 -1.33
N GLY A 110 -10.57 -14.23 -0.69
CA GLY A 110 -11.87 -14.52 -0.09
C GLY A 110 -11.81 -14.79 1.41
N ALA A 111 -12.99 -14.89 2.03
CA ALA A 111 -13.14 -14.92 3.49
C ALA A 111 -12.54 -16.17 4.16
N ASN A 112 -12.38 -17.26 3.40
CA ASN A 112 -11.82 -18.52 3.89
C ASN A 112 -10.32 -18.66 3.64
N ALA A 113 -9.71 -17.70 2.93
CA ALA A 113 -8.29 -17.76 2.64
C ALA A 113 -7.47 -17.73 3.92
N VAL A 114 -6.45 -18.57 3.98
CA VAL A 114 -5.48 -18.64 5.07
C VAL A 114 -4.11 -18.34 4.50
N ASP A 115 -3.45 -17.34 5.07
CA ASP A 115 -2.03 -17.10 4.84
C ASP A 115 -1.24 -18.19 5.59
N LEU A 116 -0.63 -19.11 4.83
CA LEU A 116 0.09 -20.26 5.39
C LEU A 116 1.27 -19.86 6.29
N ASN A 117 1.85 -18.68 6.08
CA ASN A 117 2.98 -18.21 6.87
C ASN A 117 2.55 -17.84 8.30
N THR A 118 1.28 -17.46 8.50
CA THR A 118 0.78 -16.98 9.79
C THR A 118 -0.35 -17.82 10.37
N GLY A 119 -0.94 -18.72 9.57
CA GLY A 119 -2.13 -19.48 9.93
C GLY A 119 -3.39 -18.62 10.14
N LYS A 120 -3.36 -17.34 9.70
CA LYS A 120 -4.44 -16.37 9.88
C LYS A 120 -5.04 -15.96 8.54
N ALA A 121 -6.16 -15.25 8.58
CA ALA A 121 -6.72 -14.61 7.39
C ALA A 121 -5.70 -13.59 6.82
N PRO A 122 -5.57 -13.49 5.49
CA PRO A 122 -4.65 -12.55 4.87
C PRO A 122 -5.11 -11.11 5.11
N VAL A 123 -4.15 -10.23 5.38
CA VAL A 123 -4.45 -8.80 5.54
C VAL A 123 -4.96 -8.17 4.26
N ILE A 124 -4.51 -8.62 3.09
CA ILE A 124 -5.02 -8.23 1.78
C ILE A 124 -5.94 -9.36 1.31
N SER A 125 -7.25 -9.11 1.31
CA SER A 125 -8.25 -10.17 1.18
C SER A 125 -8.40 -10.74 -0.23
N THR A 126 -8.03 -9.98 -1.27
CA THR A 126 -8.09 -10.45 -2.65
C THR A 126 -6.85 -10.00 -3.41
N LEU A 127 -6.09 -10.94 -3.96
CA LEU A 127 -4.99 -10.69 -4.89
C LEU A 127 -5.51 -10.74 -6.33
N VAL A 128 -4.92 -9.94 -7.21
CA VAL A 128 -5.32 -9.85 -8.61
C VAL A 128 -4.08 -9.87 -9.50
N THR A 129 -4.12 -10.62 -10.60
CA THR A 129 -3.12 -10.59 -11.66
C THR A 129 -3.79 -10.76 -13.02
N VAL A 130 -3.04 -10.50 -14.08
CA VAL A 130 -3.53 -10.64 -15.46
C VAL A 130 -2.72 -11.72 -16.15
N ILE A 131 -3.43 -12.66 -16.78
CA ILE A 131 -2.85 -13.74 -17.54
C ILE A 131 -2.81 -13.33 -19.01
N THR A 132 -1.63 -13.12 -19.57
CA THR A 132 -1.47 -12.82 -20.99
C THR A 132 -1.31 -14.09 -21.82
N LYS A 133 -1.36 -13.94 -23.15
CA LYS A 133 -1.11 -15.05 -24.08
C LYS A 133 0.29 -15.62 -23.93
N GLU A 134 1.27 -14.75 -23.68
CA GLU A 134 2.67 -15.10 -23.52
C GLU A 134 2.86 -15.96 -22.26
N MET A 135 2.25 -15.58 -21.13
CA MET A 135 2.33 -16.35 -19.87
C MET A 135 1.76 -17.78 -20.03
N LEU A 136 0.68 -17.93 -20.80
CA LEU A 136 0.12 -19.26 -21.11
C LEU A 136 1.03 -20.09 -22.01
N ALA A 137 1.81 -19.45 -22.89
CA ALA A 137 2.74 -20.12 -23.79
C ALA A 137 4.02 -20.56 -23.07
N ASP A 138 4.46 -19.78 -22.08
CA ASP A 138 5.64 -20.08 -21.27
C ASP A 138 5.42 -21.29 -20.33
N GLY A 139 4.16 -21.59 -20.00
CA GLY A 139 3.77 -22.75 -19.19
C GLY A 139 4.21 -22.67 -17.72
N GLN A 140 4.69 -21.52 -17.29
CA GLN A 140 5.17 -21.27 -15.93
C GLN A 140 3.99 -21.04 -14.97
N PRO A 141 4.15 -21.34 -13.67
CA PRO A 141 3.15 -21.01 -12.65
C PRO A 141 2.86 -19.50 -12.62
N ILE A 142 1.58 -19.16 -12.48
CA ILE A 142 1.10 -17.78 -12.46
C ILE A 142 0.82 -17.32 -11.04
N TYR A 143 1.44 -16.23 -10.64
CA TYR A 143 1.28 -15.69 -9.29
C TYR A 143 0.45 -14.41 -9.27
N ALA A 144 -0.49 -14.34 -8.33
CA ALA A 144 -1.15 -13.10 -7.94
C ALA A 144 -0.52 -12.58 -6.65
N THR A 145 -0.13 -11.32 -6.63
CA THR A 145 0.55 -10.68 -5.49
C THR A 145 -0.08 -9.31 -5.18
N PRO A 146 0.22 -8.72 -4.02
CA PRO A 146 -0.15 -7.34 -3.73
C PRO A 146 0.35 -6.34 -4.79
N LEU A 147 1.55 -6.55 -5.34
CA LEU A 147 2.12 -5.67 -6.36
C LEU A 147 1.45 -5.84 -7.73
N THR A 148 1.10 -7.08 -8.13
CA THR A 148 0.34 -7.29 -9.37
C THR A 148 -1.06 -6.68 -9.27
N LYS A 149 -1.67 -6.70 -8.08
CA LYS A 149 -2.95 -6.01 -7.83
C LYS A 149 -2.82 -4.50 -7.96
N LEU A 150 -1.78 -3.91 -7.37
CA LEU A 150 -1.52 -2.48 -7.50
C LEU A 150 -1.34 -2.10 -8.98
N ALA A 151 -0.50 -2.83 -9.72
CA ALA A 151 -0.26 -2.58 -11.14
C ALA A 151 -1.53 -2.75 -11.99
N PHE A 152 -2.37 -3.76 -11.68
CA PHE A 152 -3.66 -3.94 -12.33
C PHE A 152 -4.59 -2.74 -12.09
N ASN A 153 -4.69 -2.26 -10.85
CA ASN A 153 -5.53 -1.11 -10.53
C ASN A 153 -5.01 0.17 -11.20
N MET A 154 -3.70 0.40 -11.26
CA MET A 154 -3.12 1.53 -11.99
C MET A 154 -3.45 1.47 -13.48
N ALA A 155 -3.27 0.31 -14.10
CA ALA A 155 -3.62 0.09 -15.51
C ALA A 155 -5.12 0.28 -15.78
N ARG A 156 -5.96 -0.05 -14.79
CA ARG A 156 -7.41 0.18 -14.82
C ARG A 156 -7.73 1.66 -14.79
N TYR A 157 -7.12 2.44 -13.89
CA TYR A 157 -7.36 3.88 -13.78
C TYR A 157 -6.82 4.67 -14.98
N SER A 158 -5.75 4.22 -15.59
CA SER A 158 -5.26 4.80 -16.83
C SER A 158 -6.09 4.43 -18.05
N SER A 159 -7.05 3.52 -17.91
CA SER A 159 -7.88 3.00 -19.00
C SER A 159 -9.30 3.54 -18.97
N GLY A 160 -9.77 4.03 -20.12
CA GLY A 160 -11.16 4.45 -20.28
C GLY A 160 -12.09 3.27 -20.57
N PRO A 161 -13.42 3.48 -20.45
CA PRO A 161 -14.41 2.50 -20.88
C PRO A 161 -14.19 2.18 -22.37
N SER A 162 -14.23 0.90 -22.74
CA SER A 162 -13.95 0.40 -24.10
C SER A 162 -12.47 0.38 -24.52
N THR A 163 -11.52 0.56 -23.58
CA THR A 163 -10.10 0.28 -23.87
C THR A 163 -9.96 -1.17 -24.35
N ASP A 164 -9.31 -1.39 -25.48
CA ASP A 164 -9.09 -2.74 -26.00
C ASP A 164 -8.01 -3.48 -25.21
N SER A 165 -8.05 -4.80 -25.26
CA SER A 165 -7.18 -5.67 -24.46
C SER A 165 -5.69 -5.46 -24.75
N ARG A 166 -5.29 -5.09 -25.98
CA ARG A 166 -3.88 -4.87 -26.31
C ARG A 166 -3.39 -3.58 -25.66
N THR A 167 -4.17 -2.50 -25.77
CA THR A 167 -3.84 -1.23 -25.10
C THR A 167 -3.84 -1.39 -23.58
N PHE A 168 -4.78 -2.16 -23.02
CA PHE A 168 -4.77 -2.46 -21.58
C PHE A 168 -3.49 -3.19 -21.14
N VAL A 169 -3.07 -4.23 -21.86
CA VAL A 169 -1.83 -4.96 -21.54
C VAL A 169 -0.59 -4.05 -21.64
N GLN A 170 -0.56 -3.11 -22.58
CA GLN A 170 0.53 -2.12 -22.65
C GLN A 170 0.55 -1.19 -21.44
N LYS A 171 -0.62 -0.71 -20.99
CA LYS A 171 -0.74 0.09 -19.76
C LYS A 171 -0.31 -0.71 -18.54
N LEU A 172 -0.71 -1.97 -18.46
CA LEU A 172 -0.29 -2.89 -17.40
C LEU A 172 1.23 -3.05 -17.33
N GLN A 173 1.92 -3.16 -18.48
CA GLN A 173 3.39 -3.22 -18.53
C GLN A 173 4.05 -1.92 -18.05
N ASN A 174 3.45 -0.76 -18.34
CA ASN A 174 3.95 0.52 -17.83
C ASN A 174 3.76 0.62 -16.31
N SER A 175 2.56 0.29 -15.82
CA SER A 175 2.25 0.27 -14.39
C SER A 175 3.14 -0.72 -13.65
N SER A 176 3.37 -1.92 -14.19
CA SER A 176 4.24 -2.93 -13.57
C SER A 176 5.69 -2.45 -13.44
N SER A 177 6.20 -1.78 -14.48
CA SER A 177 7.53 -1.19 -14.46
C SER A 177 7.65 -0.07 -13.42
N GLN A 178 6.60 0.73 -13.24
CA GLN A 178 6.56 1.78 -12.22
C GLN A 178 6.47 1.19 -10.80
N VAL A 179 5.58 0.22 -10.57
CA VAL A 179 5.45 -0.49 -9.29
C VAL A 179 6.77 -1.17 -8.90
N GLY A 180 7.41 -1.87 -9.84
CA GLY A 180 8.70 -2.52 -9.62
C GLY A 180 9.81 -1.55 -9.21
N ARG A 181 9.81 -0.31 -9.73
CA ARG A 181 10.77 0.73 -9.30
C ARG A 181 10.42 1.35 -7.96
N LEU A 182 9.14 1.64 -7.72
CA LEU A 182 8.66 2.32 -6.51
C LEU A 182 8.84 1.46 -5.25
N PHE A 183 8.59 0.17 -5.36
CA PHE A 183 8.54 -0.74 -4.21
C PHE A 183 9.71 -1.72 -4.13
N ALA A 184 10.72 -1.58 -4.98
CA ALA A 184 11.96 -2.34 -4.84
C ALA A 184 12.65 -2.03 -3.51
N ILE A 185 13.03 -3.10 -2.79
CA ILE A 185 13.77 -2.99 -1.51
C ILE A 185 15.23 -2.60 -1.73
N ASP A 186 15.81 -2.99 -2.86
CA ASP A 186 17.09 -2.50 -3.34
C ASP A 186 16.90 -1.90 -4.72
N GLN A 187 17.09 -0.58 -4.86
CA GLN A 187 16.95 0.11 -6.14
C GLN A 187 17.97 -0.33 -7.19
N LYS A 188 19.04 -1.01 -6.79
CA LYS A 188 20.03 -1.60 -7.72
C LYS A 188 19.55 -2.93 -8.30
N VAL A 189 18.57 -3.58 -7.66
CA VAL A 189 17.96 -4.83 -8.12
C VAL A 189 16.56 -4.51 -8.61
N GLY A 190 16.42 -4.30 -9.92
CA GLY A 190 15.10 -4.16 -10.54
C GLY A 190 14.27 -5.42 -10.35
N ILE A 191 12.97 -5.26 -10.11
CA ILE A 191 12.01 -6.38 -9.99
C ILE A 191 10.97 -6.22 -11.10
N ASP A 192 10.83 -7.25 -11.94
CA ASP A 192 9.67 -7.42 -12.82
C ASP A 192 8.60 -8.18 -12.05
N ILE A 193 7.58 -7.47 -11.57
CA ILE A 193 6.55 -8.04 -10.69
C ILE A 193 5.73 -9.19 -11.31
N PHE A 194 5.85 -9.43 -12.62
CA PHE A 194 5.21 -10.55 -13.30
C PHE A 194 6.15 -11.69 -13.66
N LYS A 195 7.46 -11.44 -13.76
CA LYS A 195 8.45 -12.41 -14.28
C LYS A 195 9.55 -12.77 -13.31
N SER A 196 9.93 -11.84 -12.43
CA SER A 196 10.94 -12.09 -11.41
C SER A 196 10.48 -13.27 -10.55
N PRO A 197 11.35 -14.25 -10.26
CA PRO A 197 11.01 -15.36 -9.39
C PRO A 197 10.45 -14.87 -8.05
N LEU A 198 9.55 -15.64 -7.46
CA LEU A 198 8.96 -15.35 -6.14
C LEU A 198 9.34 -16.38 -5.08
N ILE A 199 9.86 -17.52 -5.53
CA ILE A 199 10.16 -18.69 -4.72
C ILE A 199 11.55 -19.16 -5.14
N ILE A 200 12.36 -19.53 -4.15
CA ILE A 200 13.63 -20.21 -4.39
C ILE A 200 13.33 -21.70 -4.51
N ASN A 201 13.49 -22.26 -5.71
CA ASN A 201 13.24 -23.66 -6.03
C ASN A 201 14.31 -24.21 -7.01
N GLU A 202 14.07 -25.41 -7.55
CA GLU A 202 14.95 -26.07 -8.52
C GLU A 202 15.18 -25.28 -9.82
N ASP A 203 14.28 -24.35 -10.18
CA ASP A 203 14.42 -23.49 -11.36
C ASP A 203 15.26 -22.23 -11.08
N THR A 204 15.41 -21.83 -9.81
CA THR A 204 16.28 -20.72 -9.37
C THR A 204 17.73 -21.16 -9.19
N THR A 205 18.32 -21.64 -10.28
CA THR A 205 19.63 -22.31 -10.26
C THR A 205 20.83 -21.39 -10.08
N THR A 206 20.66 -20.07 -10.29
CA THR A 206 21.75 -19.09 -10.16
C THR A 206 21.58 -18.19 -8.95
N VAL A 207 22.69 -17.76 -8.34
CA VAL A 207 22.69 -16.78 -7.23
C VAL A 207 21.95 -15.49 -7.62
N ALA A 208 22.05 -15.07 -8.89
CA ALA A 208 21.33 -13.90 -9.38
C ALA A 208 19.80 -14.09 -9.32
N GLN A 209 19.29 -15.24 -9.78
CA GLN A 209 17.85 -15.56 -9.71
C GLN A 209 17.37 -15.72 -8.26
N GLN A 210 18.19 -16.30 -7.39
CA GLN A 210 17.87 -16.43 -5.96
C GLN A 210 17.81 -15.06 -5.27
N ASN A 211 18.75 -14.16 -5.58
CA ASN A 211 18.72 -12.80 -5.07
C ASN A 211 17.51 -12.03 -5.59
N GLU A 212 17.17 -12.18 -6.88
CA GLU A 212 15.96 -11.60 -7.45
C GLU A 212 14.69 -12.10 -6.74
N ALA A 213 14.61 -13.41 -6.45
CA ALA A 213 13.50 -14.00 -5.68
C ALA A 213 13.35 -13.38 -4.28
N LEU A 214 14.47 -13.22 -3.58
CA LEU A 214 14.53 -12.62 -2.25
C LEU A 214 14.08 -11.16 -2.27
N HIS A 215 14.59 -10.36 -3.22
CA HIS A 215 14.21 -8.96 -3.34
C HIS A 215 12.75 -8.79 -3.73
N HIS A 216 12.24 -9.65 -4.63
CA HIS A 216 10.83 -9.64 -5.01
C HIS A 216 9.93 -9.97 -3.82
N ARG A 217 10.22 -11.04 -3.07
CA ARG A 217 9.45 -11.42 -1.88
C ARG A 217 9.49 -10.34 -0.79
N ALA A 218 10.67 -9.78 -0.51
CA ALA A 218 10.83 -8.69 0.45
C ALA A 218 10.01 -7.45 0.06
N ALA A 219 9.93 -7.12 -1.23
CA ALA A 219 9.08 -6.04 -1.73
C ALA A 219 7.59 -6.31 -1.50
N LEU A 220 7.12 -7.56 -1.66
CA LEU A 220 5.73 -7.93 -1.35
C LEU A 220 5.41 -7.72 0.13
N GLU A 221 6.31 -8.15 1.02
CA GLU A 221 6.11 -8.03 2.47
C GLU A 221 6.14 -6.58 2.94
N ALA A 222 7.09 -5.81 2.44
CA ALA A 222 7.17 -4.37 2.71
C ALA A 222 5.94 -3.61 2.24
N PHE A 223 5.49 -3.88 1.02
CA PHE A 223 4.31 -3.21 0.48
C PHE A 223 3.08 -3.52 1.33
N ALA A 224 2.90 -4.78 1.71
CA ALA A 224 1.74 -5.15 2.50
C ALA A 224 1.80 -4.65 3.95
N ALA A 225 3.00 -4.53 4.54
CA ALA A 225 3.20 -3.86 5.83
C ALA A 225 2.81 -2.38 5.74
N LYS A 226 3.27 -1.67 4.70
CA LYS A 226 2.90 -0.27 4.43
C LYS A 226 1.40 -0.07 4.30
N VAL A 227 0.76 -0.88 3.46
CA VAL A 227 -0.70 -0.83 3.25
C VAL A 227 -1.46 -1.12 4.54
N ASN A 228 -1.00 -2.09 5.34
CA ASN A 228 -1.61 -2.39 6.62
C ASN A 228 -1.47 -1.24 7.62
N GLU A 229 -0.29 -0.61 7.72
CA GLU A 229 -0.11 0.55 8.61
C GLU A 229 -0.98 1.74 8.19
N MET A 230 -1.17 1.96 6.88
CA MET A 230 -2.07 2.99 6.34
C MET A 230 -3.56 2.75 6.64
N THR A 231 -3.97 1.54 7.07
CA THR A 231 -5.39 1.28 7.40
C THR A 231 -5.90 2.07 8.60
N ASN A 232 -5.00 2.67 9.38
CA ASN A 232 -5.36 3.57 10.46
C ASN A 232 -5.02 5.02 10.07
N PRO A 233 -5.95 5.74 9.41
CA PRO A 233 -5.68 7.09 8.94
C PRO A 233 -5.33 8.01 10.11
N LYS A 234 -4.14 8.59 10.06
CA LYS A 234 -3.72 9.63 10.99
C LYS A 234 -4.25 10.97 10.49
N GLY A 235 -4.65 11.83 11.43
CA GLY A 235 -4.94 13.21 11.07
C GLY A 235 -3.70 13.87 10.46
N ASP A 236 -3.87 14.44 9.27
CA ASP A 236 -2.84 15.05 8.42
C ASP A 236 -2.98 16.58 8.35
N GLY A 237 -4.07 17.14 8.89
CA GLY A 237 -4.32 18.58 8.93
C GLY A 237 -5.59 18.98 8.20
N LEU A 238 -5.63 20.21 7.68
CA LEU A 238 -6.74 20.73 6.87
C LEU A 238 -6.22 21.21 5.53
N ARG A 239 -7.02 20.99 4.47
CA ARG A 239 -6.75 21.56 3.16
C ARG A 239 -6.97 23.08 3.22
N ALA A 240 -5.94 23.85 2.92
CA ALA A 240 -5.90 25.29 2.99
C ALA A 240 -5.78 25.91 1.60
N ARG A 241 -6.75 26.75 1.23
CA ARG A 241 -6.67 27.61 0.05
C ARG A 241 -6.37 29.02 0.48
N TYR A 242 -5.30 29.58 -0.06
CA TYR A 242 -4.86 30.95 0.19
C TYR A 242 -5.17 31.82 -1.02
N TYR A 243 -5.65 33.04 -0.76
CA TYR A 243 -6.17 33.96 -1.77
C TYR A 243 -5.48 35.31 -1.71
N ASN A 244 -5.21 35.92 -2.87
CA ASN A 244 -4.62 37.26 -3.02
C ASN A 244 -5.66 38.40 -2.91
N ASP A 245 -6.79 38.14 -2.26
CA ASP A 245 -7.84 39.10 -1.96
C ASP A 245 -8.58 38.69 -0.68
N ARG A 246 -9.38 39.59 -0.11
CA ARG A 246 -10.18 39.36 1.12
C ARG A 246 -11.49 38.59 0.90
N SER A 247 -11.91 38.40 -0.36
CA SER A 247 -13.21 37.85 -0.73
C SER A 247 -13.19 36.37 -1.09
N LEU A 248 -12.07 35.68 -0.87
CA LEU A 248 -11.88 34.24 -1.14
C LEU A 248 -12.08 33.90 -2.63
N SER A 249 -11.61 34.76 -3.54
CA SER A 249 -11.91 34.65 -4.97
C SER A 249 -10.70 34.30 -5.88
N ASN A 250 -9.51 34.83 -5.57
CA ASN A 250 -8.29 34.74 -6.37
C ASN A 250 -7.29 33.80 -5.69
N ILE A 251 -7.44 32.48 -5.90
CA ILE A 251 -6.57 31.45 -5.31
C ILE A 251 -5.13 31.68 -5.78
N ALA A 252 -4.20 31.77 -4.83
CA ALA A 252 -2.77 31.94 -5.06
C ALA A 252 -1.96 30.69 -4.72
N LEU A 253 -2.39 29.92 -3.72
CA LEU A 253 -1.72 28.71 -3.23
C LEU A 253 -2.74 27.78 -2.59
N GLU A 254 -2.51 26.48 -2.74
CA GLU A 254 -3.21 25.44 -1.99
C GLU A 254 -2.19 24.50 -1.34
N ARG A 255 -2.42 24.12 -0.08
CA ARG A 255 -1.59 23.13 0.65
C ARG A 255 -2.38 22.48 1.79
N VAL A 256 -1.81 21.46 2.43
CA VAL A 256 -2.31 20.95 3.71
C VAL A 256 -1.57 21.63 4.86
N ASP A 257 -2.32 22.28 5.74
CA ASP A 257 -1.79 22.83 6.98
C ASP A 257 -2.07 21.86 8.13
N ALA A 258 -1.01 21.43 8.83
CA ALA A 258 -1.10 20.47 9.93
C ALA A 258 -2.08 20.93 11.05
N ASN A 259 -2.20 22.23 11.28
CA ASN A 259 -3.20 22.84 12.15
C ASN A 259 -3.35 24.33 11.81
N VAL A 260 -4.32 25.01 12.41
CA VAL A 260 -4.48 26.47 12.30
C VAL A 260 -3.88 27.12 13.54
N ASN A 261 -2.59 27.45 13.48
CA ASN A 261 -1.84 28.14 14.54
C ASN A 261 -0.79 29.07 13.93
N PHE A 262 -1.25 30.13 13.29
CA PHE A 262 -0.42 31.05 12.52
C PHE A 262 -0.31 32.43 13.19
N ASP A 263 0.88 32.99 13.07
CA ASP A 263 1.24 34.33 13.53
C ASP A 263 2.25 34.87 12.51
N TRP A 264 1.73 35.48 11.45
CA TRP A 264 2.56 36.00 10.36
C TRP A 264 3.09 37.40 10.66
N GLN A 265 2.63 38.04 11.74
CA GLN A 265 2.90 39.45 12.04
C GLN A 265 2.58 40.27 10.78
N ARG A 266 3.45 41.19 10.38
CA ARG A 266 3.31 41.98 9.13
C ARG A 266 3.73 41.24 7.86
N GLY A 267 3.83 39.92 7.93
CA GLY A 267 4.29 39.06 6.85
C GLY A 267 3.14 38.46 6.04
N ALA A 268 3.48 37.51 5.18
CA ALA A 268 2.52 36.75 4.38
C ALA A 268 2.71 35.23 4.58
N PRO A 269 1.68 34.40 4.31
CA PRO A 269 1.79 32.96 4.45
C PRO A 269 2.76 32.26 3.48
N ALA A 270 3.06 32.92 2.34
CA ALA A 270 3.98 32.47 1.32
C ALA A 270 4.40 33.65 0.42
N GLY A 271 5.52 33.52 -0.31
CA GLY A 271 6.01 34.59 -1.20
C GLY A 271 5.13 34.88 -2.42
N THR A 272 4.16 34.02 -2.73
CA THR A 272 3.13 34.25 -3.76
C THR A 272 1.93 35.07 -3.27
N ILE A 273 1.91 35.40 -1.97
CA ILE A 273 0.82 36.12 -1.31
C ILE A 273 1.36 37.47 -0.81
N ALA A 274 0.62 38.54 -1.08
CA ALA A 274 0.96 39.85 -0.52
C ALA A 274 0.71 39.89 1.00
N PRO A 275 1.53 40.60 1.80
CA PRO A 275 1.35 40.66 3.26
C PRO A 275 0.00 41.22 3.72
N GLU A 276 -0.66 42.00 2.88
CA GLU A 276 -1.92 42.65 3.20
C GLU A 276 -3.02 42.20 2.25
N THR A 277 -4.28 42.35 2.67
CA THR A 277 -5.46 42.09 1.83
C THR A 277 -5.57 40.66 1.29
N PHE A 278 -5.18 39.65 2.08
CA PHE A 278 -5.29 38.24 1.70
C PHE A 278 -6.40 37.53 2.49
N SER A 279 -6.75 36.32 2.07
CA SER A 279 -7.67 35.46 2.82
C SER A 279 -7.31 33.99 2.72
N VAL A 280 -7.82 33.19 3.64
CA VAL A 280 -7.57 31.75 3.69
C VAL A 280 -8.87 31.01 4.00
N ARG A 281 -9.08 29.87 3.33
CA ARG A 281 -10.13 28.92 3.68
C ARG A 281 -9.50 27.56 3.98
N TRP A 282 -9.63 27.11 5.22
CA TRP A 282 -9.32 25.75 5.65
C TRP A 282 -10.57 24.89 5.60
N THR A 283 -10.47 23.71 4.98
CA THR A 283 -11.56 22.74 4.86
C THR A 283 -11.05 21.33 5.17
N GLY A 284 -11.90 20.51 5.78
CA GLY A 284 -11.59 19.10 6.04
C GLY A 284 -12.58 18.48 7.02
N LEU A 285 -12.11 17.52 7.81
CA LEU A 285 -12.85 16.92 8.91
C LEU A 285 -12.15 17.14 10.25
N ILE A 286 -12.94 17.14 11.32
CA ILE A 286 -12.48 17.13 12.70
C ILE A 286 -13.05 15.93 13.46
N GLU A 287 -12.20 15.28 14.29
CA GLU A 287 -12.57 14.13 15.12
C GLU A 287 -12.40 14.45 16.61
N PRO A 288 -13.47 14.55 17.40
CA PRO A 288 -13.39 14.71 18.84
C PRO A 288 -13.03 13.39 19.53
N ALA A 289 -12.22 13.47 20.59
CA ALA A 289 -11.87 12.30 21.41
C ALA A 289 -12.97 11.94 22.43
N TYR A 290 -13.90 12.87 22.73
CA TYR A 290 -14.92 12.70 23.75
C TYR A 290 -16.31 13.02 23.20
N SER A 291 -17.34 12.38 23.74
CA SER A 291 -18.75 12.68 23.42
C SER A 291 -19.25 13.77 24.38
N GLU A 292 -19.02 15.03 24.05
CA GLU A 292 -19.24 16.17 24.94
C GLU A 292 -19.67 17.43 24.17
N ASN A 293 -20.07 18.47 24.90
CA ASN A 293 -20.23 19.81 24.33
C ASN A 293 -18.84 20.45 24.18
N TYR A 294 -18.42 20.68 22.94
CA TYR A 294 -17.15 21.32 22.63
C TYR A 294 -17.33 22.83 22.51
N THR A 295 -16.37 23.59 23.03
CA THR A 295 -16.22 25.02 22.75
C THR A 295 -15.05 25.21 21.81
N PHE A 296 -15.30 25.78 20.63
CA PHE A 296 -14.27 26.22 19.70
C PHE A 296 -13.95 27.69 19.97
N TYR A 297 -12.67 28.06 19.81
CA TYR A 297 -12.21 29.43 19.93
C TYR A 297 -11.37 29.81 18.72
N SER A 298 -11.60 30.99 18.17
CA SER A 298 -10.76 31.58 17.15
C SER A 298 -10.10 32.83 17.70
N SER A 299 -8.77 32.93 17.62
CA SER A 299 -8.04 34.19 17.88
C SER A 299 -7.49 34.69 16.54
N THR A 300 -8.08 35.74 16.00
CA THR A 300 -7.74 36.25 14.67
C THR A 300 -7.58 37.77 14.62
N ASP A 301 -6.72 38.19 13.70
CA ASP A 301 -6.50 39.56 13.22
C ASP A 301 -6.36 39.42 11.69
N ASP A 302 -7.34 39.76 10.85
CA ASP A 302 -8.65 40.34 11.14
C ASP A 302 -9.78 39.29 11.32
N GLY A 303 -10.64 39.12 10.31
CA GLY A 303 -11.96 38.50 10.42
C GLY A 303 -11.97 36.99 10.27
N VAL A 304 -13.01 36.34 10.80
CA VAL A 304 -13.14 34.89 10.87
C VAL A 304 -14.58 34.40 10.74
N ARG A 305 -14.76 33.26 10.07
CA ARG A 305 -15.97 32.43 10.17
C ARG A 305 -15.60 30.98 10.39
N LEU A 306 -16.34 30.28 11.24
CA LEU A 306 -16.12 28.87 11.54
C LEU A 306 -17.43 28.10 11.43
N TRP A 307 -17.42 27.04 10.64
CA TRP A 307 -18.48 26.05 10.56
C TRP A 307 -17.97 24.69 11.06
N ILE A 308 -18.77 24.04 11.90
CA ILE A 308 -18.57 22.65 12.32
C ILE A 308 -19.87 21.90 12.04
N ASP A 309 -19.78 20.77 11.34
CA ASP A 309 -20.95 20.00 10.90
C ASP A 309 -21.97 20.83 10.12
N GLY A 310 -21.47 21.76 9.30
CA GLY A 310 -22.29 22.71 8.54
C GLY A 310 -22.94 23.83 9.37
N GLN A 311 -22.82 23.83 10.70
CA GLN A 311 -23.35 24.87 11.57
C GLN A 311 -22.34 26.00 11.75
N LEU A 312 -22.76 27.24 11.49
CA LEU A 312 -21.96 28.44 11.72
C LEU A 312 -21.85 28.71 13.22
N VAL A 313 -20.69 28.39 13.80
CA VAL A 313 -20.44 28.53 15.25
C VAL A 313 -19.73 29.85 15.62
N ILE A 314 -19.01 30.47 14.68
CA ILE A 314 -18.39 31.81 14.83
C ILE A 314 -18.61 32.58 13.53
N ASP A 315 -19.11 33.82 13.61
CA ASP A 315 -19.31 34.72 12.46
C ASP A 315 -18.87 36.15 12.82
N GLN A 316 -17.60 36.46 12.56
CA GLN A 316 -16.99 37.76 12.88
C GLN A 316 -16.14 38.22 11.69
N TRP A 317 -16.82 38.56 10.60
CA TRP A 317 -16.21 39.01 9.36
C TRP A 317 -16.02 40.53 9.33
N THR A 318 -15.20 41.04 10.25
CA THR A 318 -14.95 42.48 10.47
C THR A 318 -13.48 42.76 10.73
N ASP A 319 -13.03 43.97 10.41
CA ASP A 319 -11.68 44.43 10.71
C ASP A 319 -11.54 44.59 12.22
N GLN A 320 -10.46 44.06 12.79
CA GLN A 320 -10.23 43.97 14.23
C GLN A 320 -8.75 43.65 14.52
N SER A 321 -8.22 44.14 15.64
CA SER A 321 -6.99 43.56 16.19
C SER A 321 -7.22 42.13 16.67
N VAL A 322 -6.15 41.38 16.97
CA VAL A 322 -6.20 40.04 17.58
C VAL A 322 -7.28 39.93 18.67
N THR A 323 -8.40 39.29 18.32
CA THR A 323 -9.57 39.15 19.20
C THR A 323 -10.01 37.70 19.24
N GLU A 324 -10.39 37.23 20.43
CA GLU A 324 -10.90 35.88 20.63
C GLU A 324 -12.43 35.85 20.59
N TYR A 325 -12.96 34.93 19.78
CA TYR A 325 -14.38 34.56 19.78
C TYR A 325 -14.54 33.08 20.08
N ALA A 326 -15.73 32.70 20.55
CA ALA A 326 -16.05 31.33 20.88
C ALA A 326 -17.45 30.91 20.41
N GLY A 327 -17.60 29.63 20.07
CA GLY A 327 -18.87 29.00 19.71
C GLY A 327 -18.90 27.56 20.22
N THR A 328 -20.09 27.02 20.46
CA THR A 328 -20.25 25.67 21.06
C THR A 328 -21.07 24.73 20.18
N ILE A 329 -20.72 23.45 20.19
CA ILE A 329 -21.46 22.38 19.49
C ILE A 329 -21.30 21.04 20.22
N ASN A 330 -22.36 20.22 20.24
CA ASN A 330 -22.29 18.85 20.77
C ASN A 330 -21.67 17.92 19.74
N LEU A 331 -20.62 17.20 20.11
CA LEU A 331 -19.99 16.21 19.24
C LEU A 331 -19.91 14.86 19.93
N THR A 332 -19.93 13.79 19.12
CA THR A 332 -19.76 12.40 19.58
C THR A 332 -18.34 11.92 19.28
N ALA A 333 -17.68 11.29 20.26
CA ALA A 333 -16.33 10.74 20.13
C ALA A 333 -16.19 9.84 18.90
N GLY A 334 -15.08 9.96 18.18
CA GLY A 334 -14.74 9.10 17.03
C GLY A 334 -15.50 9.42 15.73
N ASN A 335 -16.61 10.17 15.80
CA ASN A 335 -17.30 10.65 14.60
C ASN A 335 -16.49 11.79 13.97
N LYS A 336 -16.41 11.79 12.64
CA LYS A 336 -15.73 12.83 11.88
C LYS A 336 -16.75 13.83 11.36
N TYR A 337 -16.54 15.11 11.63
CA TYR A 337 -17.45 16.19 11.26
C TYR A 337 -16.79 17.14 10.26
N PRO A 338 -17.49 17.62 9.22
CA PRO A 338 -16.98 18.68 8.36
C PRO A 338 -16.59 19.93 9.15
N ILE A 339 -15.41 20.47 8.86
CA ILE A 339 -14.94 21.76 9.39
C ILE A 339 -14.60 22.68 8.23
N VAL A 340 -15.06 23.93 8.33
CA VAL A 340 -14.66 25.02 7.44
C VAL A 340 -14.27 26.21 8.31
N MET A 341 -13.07 26.73 8.14
CA MET A 341 -12.64 27.99 8.75
C MET A 341 -12.23 28.95 7.64
N GLU A 342 -12.87 30.11 7.61
CA GLU A 342 -12.50 31.23 6.74
C GLU A 342 -11.86 32.33 7.56
N TYR A 343 -10.85 32.97 6.99
CA TYR A 343 -10.09 34.04 7.60
C TYR A 343 -9.72 35.10 6.54
N TYR A 344 -9.62 36.36 6.92
CA TYR A 344 -8.96 37.37 6.11
C TYR A 344 -8.05 38.28 6.92
N GLU A 345 -7.05 38.82 6.21
CA GLU A 345 -6.20 39.93 6.63
C GLU A 345 -6.52 41.16 5.77
N ASN A 346 -6.67 42.33 6.37
CA ASN A 346 -6.83 43.60 5.66
C ASN A 346 -5.54 44.42 5.71
N THR A 347 -5.12 44.80 6.92
CA THR A 347 -3.93 45.62 7.17
C THR A 347 -3.36 45.35 8.55
N GLY A 348 -2.04 45.18 8.65
CA GLY A 348 -1.35 45.20 9.95
C GLY A 348 -0.73 43.85 10.31
N ASP A 349 -1.07 43.32 11.48
CA ASP A 349 -0.51 42.07 11.97
C ASP A 349 -1.49 40.91 11.67
N ALA A 350 -1.06 39.93 10.89
CA ALA A 350 -1.90 38.80 10.50
C ALA A 350 -1.77 37.61 11.46
N VAL A 351 -2.87 37.25 12.13
CA VAL A 351 -2.92 36.15 13.11
C VAL A 351 -4.14 35.27 12.85
N ALA A 352 -3.95 33.94 12.85
CA ALA A 352 -5.05 32.98 12.75
C ALA A 352 -4.80 31.73 13.60
N LYS A 353 -5.52 31.58 14.73
CA LYS A 353 -5.36 30.45 15.66
C LYS A 353 -6.71 29.81 15.98
N LEU A 354 -6.79 28.48 15.90
CA LEU A 354 -7.97 27.68 16.24
C LEU A 354 -7.71 26.81 17.46
N TYR A 355 -8.51 27.03 18.51
CA TYR A 355 -8.50 26.24 19.74
C TYR A 355 -9.82 25.52 19.94
N TRP A 356 -9.80 24.53 20.80
CA TRP A 356 -11.01 23.89 21.33
C TRP A 356 -10.83 23.46 22.79
N SER A 357 -11.94 23.28 23.49
CA SER A 357 -12.01 22.70 24.83
C SER A 357 -13.31 21.92 24.99
N SER A 358 -13.35 21.03 25.98
CA SER A 358 -14.56 20.34 26.44
C SER A 358 -14.44 20.07 27.94
N THR A 359 -15.34 19.27 28.52
CA THR A 359 -15.25 18.93 29.95
C THR A 359 -13.99 18.12 30.26
N SER A 360 -13.64 17.19 29.37
CA SER A 360 -12.46 16.32 29.50
C SER A 360 -11.22 16.81 28.74
N LEU A 361 -11.32 17.93 28.01
CA LEU A 361 -10.25 18.50 27.21
C LEU A 361 -9.97 19.96 27.60
N PRO A 362 -8.83 20.28 28.25
CA PRO A 362 -8.46 21.67 28.49
C PRO A 362 -8.26 22.42 27.17
N LYS A 363 -8.45 23.75 27.18
CA LYS A 363 -8.28 24.59 26.00
C LYS A 363 -6.90 24.41 25.39
N THR A 364 -6.86 23.95 24.14
CA THR A 364 -5.62 23.70 23.38
C THR A 364 -5.84 24.03 21.91
N ILE A 365 -4.75 24.29 21.18
CA ILE A 365 -4.78 24.28 19.71
C ILE A 365 -5.34 22.94 19.24
N VAL A 366 -6.20 22.97 18.23
CA VAL A 366 -6.71 21.74 17.61
C VAL A 366 -5.53 21.01 16.95
N ALA A 367 -5.17 19.86 17.52
CA ALA A 367 -3.98 19.13 17.09
C ALA A 367 -4.21 18.42 15.76
N THR A 368 -3.15 18.31 14.95
CA THR A 368 -3.14 17.66 13.63
C THR A 368 -3.77 16.28 13.62
N LYS A 369 -3.52 15.47 14.66
CA LYS A 369 -4.11 14.13 14.81
C LYS A 369 -5.65 14.10 14.83
N SER A 370 -6.30 15.25 15.04
CA SER A 370 -7.76 15.39 15.10
C SER A 370 -8.32 16.05 13.84
N LEU A 371 -7.47 16.39 12.87
CA LEU A 371 -7.81 17.11 11.65
C LEU A 371 -7.46 16.25 10.44
N TYR A 372 -8.38 16.16 9.49
CA TYR A 372 -8.20 15.38 8.28
C TYR A 372 -8.43 16.27 7.05
N SER A 373 -7.50 16.25 6.10
CA SER A 373 -7.53 17.10 4.90
C SER A 373 -8.62 16.68 3.91
N VAL A 374 -9.07 15.43 3.99
CA VAL A 374 -10.26 14.93 3.26
C VAL A 374 -11.50 15.71 3.72
N SER A 375 -12.42 15.96 2.80
CA SER A 375 -13.69 16.61 3.11
C SER A 375 -14.88 15.64 3.18
N ASP A 376 -14.70 14.40 2.74
CA ASP A 376 -15.72 13.35 2.72
C ASP A 376 -15.42 12.27 3.78
N PRO A 377 -16.22 12.18 4.87
CA PRO A 377 -16.04 11.16 5.90
C PRO A 377 -16.14 9.73 5.37
N SER A 378 -16.87 9.50 4.29
CA SER A 378 -17.03 8.16 3.71
C SER A 378 -15.70 7.61 3.16
N LEU A 379 -14.79 8.49 2.77
CA LEU A 379 -13.43 8.11 2.39
C LEU A 379 -12.65 7.56 3.59
N LEU A 380 -12.93 7.94 4.83
CA LEU A 380 -12.23 7.40 5.99
C LEU A 380 -12.95 6.23 6.66
N ALA A 381 -14.27 6.11 6.50
CA ALA A 381 -15.07 5.05 7.11
C ALA A 381 -14.82 3.65 6.52
N ASN A 382 -14.47 3.56 5.23
CA ASN A 382 -14.31 2.31 4.50
C ASN A 382 -12.83 1.94 4.24
N VAL A 383 -11.92 2.39 5.10
CA VAL A 383 -10.49 2.13 4.95
C VAL A 383 -10.18 0.67 5.30
N THR A 384 -9.85 -0.10 4.27
CA THR A 384 -9.33 -1.47 4.32
C THR A 384 -8.02 -1.53 3.54
N THR A 385 -7.21 -2.57 3.72
CA THR A 385 -6.01 -2.79 2.90
C THR A 385 -6.33 -2.79 1.40
N ASP A 386 -7.43 -3.44 1.00
CA ASP A 386 -7.89 -3.51 -0.38
C ASP A 386 -8.29 -2.14 -0.93
N SER A 387 -8.99 -1.32 -0.15
CA SER A 387 -9.33 0.05 -0.57
C SER A 387 -8.12 0.98 -0.59
N ILE A 388 -7.14 0.79 0.30
CA ILE A 388 -5.90 1.56 0.29
C ILE A 388 -5.08 1.26 -0.97
N ILE A 389 -4.99 0.00 -1.40
CA ILE A 389 -4.33 -0.36 -2.67
C ILE A 389 -5.03 0.29 -3.86
N ASP A 390 -6.37 0.32 -3.87
CA ASP A 390 -7.15 0.96 -4.93
C ASP A 390 -6.91 2.48 -4.97
N ARG A 391 -6.94 3.16 -3.83
CA ARG A 391 -6.68 4.60 -3.75
C ARG A 391 -5.23 4.95 -4.07
N LEU A 392 -4.28 4.14 -3.62
CA LEU A 392 -2.87 4.32 -3.94
C LEU A 392 -2.61 4.13 -5.44
N ALA A 393 -3.32 3.21 -6.08
CA ALA A 393 -3.24 3.05 -7.53
C ALA A 393 -3.73 4.29 -8.26
N LEU A 394 -4.83 4.90 -7.79
CA LEU A 394 -5.38 6.14 -8.35
C LEU A 394 -4.44 7.33 -8.15
N ASP A 395 -3.86 7.46 -6.96
CA ASP A 395 -2.85 8.48 -6.58
C ASP A 395 -1.63 8.39 -7.51
N ILE A 396 -0.97 7.23 -7.55
CA ILE A 396 0.24 7.01 -8.35
C ILE A 396 -0.04 7.15 -9.85
N GLU A 397 -1.20 6.75 -10.34
CA GLU A 397 -1.51 6.87 -11.78
C GLU A 397 -1.80 8.32 -12.19
N SER A 398 -2.33 9.14 -11.29
CA SER A 398 -2.65 10.54 -11.59
C SER A 398 -1.40 11.35 -11.90
N ASP A 399 -0.39 11.31 -11.03
CA ASP A 399 0.80 12.15 -11.17
C ASP A 399 2.13 11.45 -10.82
N GLY A 400 2.10 10.20 -10.40
CA GLY A 400 3.28 9.42 -10.00
C GLY A 400 3.85 9.80 -8.64
N ILE A 401 3.22 10.73 -7.94
CA ILE A 401 3.55 11.17 -6.59
C ILE A 401 2.60 10.45 -5.63
N ILE A 402 3.07 10.19 -4.41
CA ILE A 402 2.23 9.62 -3.37
C ILE A 402 2.00 10.70 -2.32
N ASP A 403 0.88 11.40 -2.44
CA ASP A 403 0.57 12.57 -1.59
C ASP A 403 -0.89 12.62 -1.13
N ASN A 404 -1.67 11.55 -1.34
CA ASN A 404 -3.10 11.46 -1.02
C ASN A 404 -4.00 12.35 -1.91
N LEU A 405 -3.51 12.77 -3.09
CA LEU A 405 -4.22 13.57 -4.08
C LEU A 405 -4.14 12.93 -5.49
N ALA A 406 -5.30 12.67 -6.07
CA ALA A 406 -5.42 12.34 -7.50
C ALA A 406 -6.01 13.54 -8.25
N ASP A 407 -5.23 14.13 -9.15
CA ASP A 407 -5.59 15.29 -9.97
C ASP A 407 -6.15 16.47 -9.13
N GLY A 408 -5.54 16.69 -7.96
CA GLY A 408 -5.96 17.71 -6.99
C GLY A 408 -7.22 17.35 -6.19
N THR A 409 -7.69 16.10 -6.30
CA THR A 409 -8.81 15.53 -5.52
C THR A 409 -8.29 14.58 -4.47
N THR A 410 -8.68 14.78 -3.21
CA THR A 410 -8.24 13.90 -2.13
C THR A 410 -8.85 12.50 -2.25
N VAL A 411 -8.02 11.46 -2.21
CA VAL A 411 -8.46 10.05 -2.27
C VAL A 411 -8.73 9.44 -0.89
N GLY A 412 -8.08 9.98 0.14
CA GLY A 412 -8.31 9.70 1.56
C GLY A 412 -7.68 8.41 2.07
N GLY A 413 -7.30 8.40 3.34
CA GLY A 413 -6.74 7.21 4.02
C GLY A 413 -5.31 6.86 3.63
N ILE A 414 -4.70 7.58 2.67
CA ILE A 414 -3.28 7.47 2.38
C ILE A 414 -2.53 8.38 3.35
N ASP A 415 -1.57 7.81 4.06
CA ASP A 415 -0.59 8.58 4.84
C ASP A 415 0.77 8.51 4.10
N PRO A 416 1.13 9.56 3.35
CA PRO A 416 2.41 9.60 2.63
C PRO A 416 3.62 9.43 3.54
N ALA A 417 3.52 9.79 4.82
CA ALA A 417 4.63 9.64 5.76
C ALA A 417 4.96 8.16 5.98
N ILE A 418 3.96 7.27 6.00
CA ILE A 418 4.16 5.81 6.11
C ILE A 418 4.96 5.27 4.92
N LEU A 419 4.67 5.77 3.72
CA LEU A 419 5.35 5.32 2.50
C LEU A 419 6.80 5.80 2.43
N ASN A 420 7.10 6.94 3.06
CA ASN A 420 8.44 7.47 3.22
C ASN A 420 9.24 6.82 4.37
N GLN A 421 8.61 6.01 5.23
CA GLN A 421 9.34 5.25 6.24
C GLN A 421 10.26 4.22 5.58
N ASN A 422 11.38 3.91 6.24
CA ASN A 422 12.26 2.84 5.81
C ASN A 422 11.51 1.51 5.88
N SER A 423 11.17 0.95 4.71
CA SER A 423 10.35 -0.26 4.61
C SER A 423 10.96 -1.46 5.34
N LYS A 424 12.28 -1.46 5.57
CA LYS A 424 13.01 -2.50 6.28
C LYS A 424 12.66 -2.60 7.76
N ASP A 425 12.27 -1.47 8.36
CA ASP A 425 11.93 -1.38 9.79
C ASP A 425 10.47 -1.69 10.07
N LEU A 426 9.64 -1.83 9.03
CA LEU A 426 8.20 -2.07 9.20
C LEU A 426 7.93 -3.50 9.69
N MET A 427 7.00 -3.60 10.64
CA MET A 427 6.48 -4.88 11.12
C MET A 427 5.58 -5.50 10.06
N ILE A 428 5.87 -6.74 9.71
CA ILE A 428 5.01 -7.53 8.83
C ILE A 428 3.77 -7.93 9.65
N PRO A 429 2.55 -7.68 9.13
CA PRO A 429 1.33 -8.01 9.84
C PRO A 429 1.27 -9.51 10.14
N ASN A 430 0.76 -9.86 11.33
CA ASN A 430 0.54 -11.23 11.78
C ASN A 430 1.77 -12.11 12.04
N THR A 431 3.00 -11.63 11.80
CA THR A 431 4.22 -12.44 11.94
C THR A 431 5.03 -12.09 13.19
N GLY A 432 5.05 -10.82 13.60
CA GLY A 432 5.96 -10.35 14.67
C GLY A 432 7.39 -10.09 14.20
N TYR A 433 7.65 -10.16 12.89
CA TYR A 433 8.97 -9.86 12.29
C TYR A 433 8.96 -8.54 11.53
N ARG A 434 10.12 -7.90 11.43
CA ARG A 434 10.37 -6.80 10.51
C ARG A 434 10.72 -7.31 9.12
N VAL A 435 10.52 -6.48 8.10
CA VAL A 435 10.88 -6.82 6.70
C VAL A 435 12.33 -7.24 6.55
N GLN A 436 13.26 -6.56 7.23
CA GLN A 436 14.69 -6.92 7.18
C GLN A 436 15.01 -8.29 7.79
N GLU A 437 14.25 -8.71 8.80
CA GLU A 437 14.46 -10.01 9.46
C GLU A 437 14.04 -11.12 8.52
N ILE A 438 12.99 -10.90 7.72
CA ILE A 438 12.57 -11.85 6.68
C ILE A 438 13.54 -11.93 5.53
N ALA A 439 14.05 -10.78 5.06
CA ALA A 439 15.12 -10.79 4.06
C ALA A 439 16.34 -11.60 4.55
N ARG A 440 16.66 -11.53 5.86
CA ARG A 440 17.73 -12.34 6.45
C ARG A 440 17.38 -13.82 6.53
N LEU A 441 16.15 -14.19 6.95
CA LEU A 441 15.72 -15.59 7.00
C LEU A 441 15.75 -16.24 5.61
N MET A 442 15.30 -15.52 4.58
CA MET A 442 15.37 -15.98 3.19
C MET A 442 16.82 -16.14 2.70
N GLU A 443 17.72 -15.26 3.13
CA GLU A 443 19.15 -15.34 2.82
C GLU A 443 19.79 -16.57 3.47
N ASP A 444 19.42 -16.88 4.72
CA ASP A 444 19.89 -18.04 5.46
C ASP A 444 19.35 -19.35 4.85
N GLU A 445 18.08 -19.39 4.42
CA GLU A 445 17.49 -20.50 3.66
C GLU A 445 18.25 -20.75 2.34
N ARG A 446 18.61 -19.68 1.62
CA ARG A 446 19.42 -19.77 0.40
C ARG A 446 20.76 -20.47 0.66
N ILE A 447 21.41 -20.20 1.80
CA ILE A 447 22.71 -20.80 2.16
C ILE A 447 22.58 -22.31 2.40
N LEU A 448 21.49 -22.75 3.03
CA LEU A 448 21.23 -24.17 3.30
C LEU A 448 21.08 -25.00 2.01
N ILE A 449 20.46 -24.43 0.99
CA ILE A 449 20.27 -25.04 -0.34
C ILE A 449 21.61 -25.23 -1.09
N GLY A 450 22.63 -24.45 -0.74
CA GLY A 450 23.95 -24.42 -1.37
C GLY A 450 25.00 -25.41 -0.83
N THR A 451 24.62 -26.43 -0.05
CA THR A 451 25.55 -27.52 0.35
C THR A 451 24.93 -28.90 0.12
N ASP A 452 25.16 -29.44 -1.08
CA ASP A 452 25.10 -30.86 -1.46
C ASP A 452 23.79 -31.66 -1.36
N LYS A 453 22.64 -31.07 -1.05
CA LYS A 453 21.33 -31.68 -1.37
C LYS A 453 20.35 -30.60 -1.79
N GLY A 454 20.00 -30.60 -3.08
CA GLY A 454 18.96 -29.73 -3.62
C GLY A 454 17.68 -29.82 -2.79
N PRO A 455 16.88 -28.74 -2.70
CA PRO A 455 15.72 -28.76 -1.87
C PRO A 455 14.57 -29.36 -2.67
N ASP A 456 14.23 -30.58 -2.33
CA ASP A 456 12.83 -31.01 -2.35
C ASP A 456 12.05 -30.00 -1.48
N LEU A 457 11.25 -29.11 -2.09
CA LEU A 457 9.85 -28.81 -1.74
C LEU A 457 9.38 -27.40 -2.13
N LEU A 458 8.13 -27.35 -2.59
CA LEU A 458 7.25 -26.19 -2.80
C LEU A 458 6.68 -25.63 -1.49
N VAL A 459 7.50 -25.40 -0.46
CA VAL A 459 7.03 -24.79 0.78
C VAL A 459 7.97 -23.65 1.15
N ASP A 460 7.44 -22.43 1.18
CA ASP A 460 8.00 -21.29 1.93
C ASP A 460 8.22 -21.79 3.37
N THR A 461 9.43 -22.27 3.69
CA THR A 461 9.74 -22.90 4.99
C THR A 461 10.02 -21.88 6.07
N ILE A 462 9.85 -20.58 5.78
CA ILE A 462 9.98 -19.52 6.76
C ILE A 462 8.92 -19.75 7.85
N ASP A 463 9.38 -20.39 8.93
CA ASP A 463 8.58 -20.67 10.10
C ASP A 463 8.56 -19.42 10.98
N PHE A 464 7.43 -18.73 10.98
CA PHE A 464 7.21 -17.55 11.81
C PHE A 464 6.81 -17.89 13.26
N SER A 465 6.89 -19.17 13.67
CA SER A 465 6.47 -19.61 15.00
C SER A 465 7.42 -19.23 16.14
N ASP A 466 8.64 -18.75 15.83
CA ASP A 466 9.65 -18.33 16.81
C ASP A 466 10.16 -16.89 16.55
N PRO A 467 9.31 -15.86 16.79
CA PRO A 467 9.68 -14.47 16.56
C PRO A 467 10.90 -14.08 17.42
N PRO A 468 11.81 -13.22 16.92
CA PRO A 468 12.92 -12.73 17.71
C PRO A 468 12.38 -12.07 18.98
N ASP A 469 13.04 -12.31 20.12
CA ASP A 469 12.69 -11.67 21.39
C ASP A 469 12.46 -10.18 21.16
N VAL A 470 11.30 -9.67 21.56
CA VAL A 470 10.99 -8.24 21.51
C VAL A 470 12.06 -7.56 22.37
N VAL A 471 13.06 -6.97 21.72
CA VAL A 471 14.04 -6.13 22.39
C VAL A 471 13.28 -4.93 22.93
N THR A 472 12.80 -5.03 24.17
CA THR A 472 12.51 -3.85 24.96
C THR A 472 13.79 -3.05 24.97
N PRO A 473 13.79 -1.76 24.57
CA PRO A 473 15.01 -0.97 24.62
C PRO A 473 15.60 -1.11 26.02
N ASP A 474 16.85 -1.56 26.10
CA ASP A 474 17.55 -1.69 27.37
C ASP A 474 17.36 -0.39 28.16
N PRO A 475 17.06 -0.46 29.47
CA PRO A 475 17.02 0.74 30.29
C PRO A 475 18.35 1.46 30.10
N VAL A 476 18.28 2.72 29.64
CA VAL A 476 19.45 3.56 29.37
C VAL A 476 20.35 3.52 30.60
N VAL A 477 21.43 2.76 30.51
CA VAL A 477 22.50 2.81 31.50
C VAL A 477 23.19 4.13 31.23
N PRO A 478 23.16 5.11 32.16
CA PRO A 478 23.88 6.36 31.95
C PRO A 478 25.35 6.05 31.72
N ASP A 479 25.92 6.66 30.68
CA ASP A 479 27.32 6.47 30.30
C ASP A 479 28.24 6.65 31.52
N PRO A 480 29.26 5.79 31.70
CA PRO A 480 30.25 6.00 32.74
C PRO A 480 30.92 7.35 32.50
N VAL A 481 30.90 8.21 33.51
CA VAL A 481 31.56 9.52 33.51
C VAL A 481 33.02 9.33 33.12
N VAL A 482 33.38 9.75 31.91
CA VAL A 482 34.77 9.83 31.46
C VAL A 482 35.42 10.99 32.23
N PRO A 483 36.48 10.77 33.03
CA PRO A 483 37.17 11.86 33.68
C PRO A 483 37.84 12.76 32.62
N ASP A 484 37.71 14.07 32.80
CA ASP A 484 38.24 15.07 31.87
C ASP A 484 39.73 14.84 31.55
N PRO A 485 40.17 15.04 30.30
CA PRO A 485 41.57 14.95 29.94
C PRO A 485 42.39 16.01 30.68
N VAL A 486 43.47 15.56 31.33
CA VAL A 486 44.45 16.44 31.97
C VAL A 486 45.10 17.32 30.90
N VAL A 487 44.84 18.62 30.95
CA VAL A 487 45.50 19.62 30.10
C VAL A 487 46.96 19.76 30.57
N PRO A 488 47.96 19.53 29.71
CA PRO A 488 49.36 19.77 30.09
C PRO A 488 49.64 21.28 30.20
N ASP A 489 50.42 21.66 31.21
CA ASP A 489 50.81 23.04 31.48
C ASP A 489 51.55 23.69 30.28
N PRO A 490 51.32 25.00 30.02
CA PRO A 490 51.97 25.68 28.92
C PRO A 490 53.49 25.82 29.12
N VAL A 491 54.25 25.39 28.11
CA VAL A 491 55.71 25.54 28.05
C VAL A 491 56.08 27.02 27.89
N VAL A 492 56.81 27.58 28.85
CA VAL A 492 57.40 28.93 28.77
C VAL A 492 58.67 28.85 27.90
N PRO A 493 58.81 29.65 26.83
CA PRO A 493 60.04 29.68 26.04
C PRO A 493 61.16 30.46 26.73
N ASP A 494 62.38 29.91 26.69
CA ASP A 494 63.59 30.53 27.22
C ASP A 494 64.00 31.80 26.43
N PRO A 495 64.59 32.81 27.09
CA PRO A 495 64.95 34.08 26.47
C PRO A 495 66.17 33.95 25.54
N VAL A 496 66.05 34.52 24.33
CA VAL A 496 67.12 34.64 23.34
C VAL A 496 68.13 35.70 23.79
N VAL A 497 69.43 35.37 23.74
CA VAL A 497 70.58 36.29 23.89
C VAL A 497 70.99 36.85 22.55
#